data_AF-A0A259LKP6-F1
#
_entry.id   AF-A0A259LKP6-F1
#
_cell.length_a   1.000
_cell.length_b   1.000
_cell.length_c   1.000
_cell.angle_alpha   90.00
_cell.angle_beta   90.00
_cell.angle_gamma   90.00
#
_symmetry.space_group_name_H-M   'P 1'
#
loop_
_entity.id
_entity.type
_entity.pdbx_description
1 polymer ?
#
loop_
_entity_poly.entity_id
_entity_poly.type
_entity_poly.pdbx_seq_one_letter_code
_entity_poly.pdbx_strand_id
1 'polypeptide(L)'
;MDATRHNDPISLWAPRRQLTLAQARRRSERVKYLRYVLVGAAAVSIGLFLGYIVRSAITQESRPPPVDDTQAVTMINPRFTGRDAAGEIFTITAEAAKRRRARDGAVDLVGPVLRDAKG
;
A
#
# COMPACT_ATOMS: atom_id res chain seq x y z
N MET A 1 -8.60 25.43 -83.64
CA MET A 1 -8.74 26.55 -82.67
C MET A 1 -8.75 25.91 -81.30
N ASP A 2 -7.56 25.69 -80.74
CA ASP A 2 -7.35 25.02 -79.47
C ASP A 2 -7.53 26.00 -78.31
N ALA A 3 -8.57 25.79 -77.51
CA ALA A 3 -8.70 26.47 -76.23
C ALA A 3 -7.70 25.85 -75.25
N THR A 4 -6.60 26.57 -75.02
CA THR A 4 -5.56 26.26 -74.04
C THR A 4 -6.17 26.11 -72.64
N ARG A 5 -6.10 24.90 -72.08
CA ARG A 5 -6.42 24.62 -70.68
C ARG A 5 -5.43 25.36 -69.78
N HIS A 6 -5.88 26.43 -69.13
CA HIS A 6 -5.12 27.11 -68.09
C HIS A 6 -5.01 26.17 -66.88
N ASN A 7 -3.85 25.54 -66.69
CA ASN A 7 -3.57 24.67 -65.56
C ASN A 7 -2.93 25.52 -64.45
N ASP A 8 -3.76 26.14 -63.61
CA ASP A 8 -3.29 26.99 -62.52
C ASP A 8 -2.48 26.16 -61.51
N PRO A 9 -1.17 26.42 -61.34
CA PRO A 9 -0.33 25.73 -60.35
C PRO A 9 -0.75 26.05 -58.91
N ILE A 10 -1.53 27.13 -58.71
CA ILE A 10 -2.14 27.50 -57.44
C ILE A 10 -3.23 26.48 -57.00
N SER A 11 -3.79 25.70 -57.92
CA SER A 11 -4.81 24.70 -57.57
C SER A 11 -4.23 23.41 -56.95
N LEU A 12 -2.91 23.19 -57.06
CA LEU A 12 -2.22 21.99 -56.56
C LEU A 12 -1.81 22.07 -55.08
N TRP A 13 -1.65 23.28 -54.53
CA TRP A 13 -1.23 23.45 -53.13
C TRP A 13 -2.40 23.59 -52.14
N ALA A 14 -3.62 23.79 -52.64
CA ALA A 14 -4.81 23.81 -51.80
C ALA A 14 -5.15 22.37 -51.36
N PRO A 15 -5.13 22.06 -50.04
CA PRO A 15 -5.50 20.73 -49.58
C PRO A 15 -6.96 20.47 -49.95
N ARG A 16 -7.24 19.63 -50.96
CA ARG A 16 -8.57 19.01 -51.16
C ARG A 16 -8.84 18.01 -50.04
N ARG A 17 -8.94 18.50 -48.80
CA ARG A 17 -9.40 17.75 -47.64
C ARG A 17 -10.81 18.19 -47.31
N GLN A 18 -11.74 17.93 -48.22
CA GLN A 18 -13.10 17.66 -47.79
C GLN A 18 -13.09 16.28 -47.13
N LEU A 19 -12.59 16.22 -45.89
CA LEU A 19 -12.98 15.16 -44.98
C LEU A 19 -14.50 15.20 -44.97
N THR A 20 -15.13 14.22 -45.61
CA THR A 20 -16.58 14.14 -45.66
C THR A 20 -17.08 14.29 -44.23
N LEU A 21 -18.10 15.13 -44.00
CA LEU A 21 -18.64 15.39 -42.65
C LEU A 21 -18.89 14.08 -41.87
N ALA A 22 -19.21 13.00 -42.60
CA ALA A 22 -19.35 11.64 -42.09
C ALA A 22 -18.06 11.05 -41.49
N GLN A 23 -16.89 11.23 -42.10
CA GLN A 23 -15.61 10.73 -41.61
C GLN A 23 -15.15 11.47 -40.35
N ALA A 24 -15.37 12.79 -40.30
CA ALA A 24 -15.13 13.59 -39.10
C ALA A 24 -16.07 13.19 -37.94
N ARG A 25 -17.36 12.99 -38.23
CA ARG A 25 -18.34 12.51 -37.23
C ARG A 25 -18.01 11.12 -36.69
N ARG A 26 -17.64 10.16 -37.55
CA ARG A 26 -17.26 8.80 -37.12
C ARG A 26 -16.05 8.79 -36.19
N ARG A 27 -15.06 9.66 -36.43
CA ARG A 27 -13.89 9.79 -35.54
C ARG A 27 -14.28 10.40 -34.19
N SER A 28 -15.13 11.42 -34.20
CA SER A 28 -15.59 12.08 -32.97
C SER A 28 -16.47 11.17 -32.10
N GLU A 29 -17.37 10.38 -32.70
CA GLU A 29 -18.22 9.43 -31.96
C GLU A 29 -17.39 8.34 -31.25
N ARG A 30 -16.35 7.81 -31.90
CA ARG A 30 -15.45 6.83 -31.26
C ARG A 30 -14.72 7.41 -30.06
N VAL A 31 -14.20 8.63 -30.18
CA VAL A 31 -13.51 9.32 -29.07
C VAL A 31 -14.49 9.66 -27.94
N LYS A 32 -15.71 10.05 -28.28
CA LYS A 32 -16.78 10.31 -27.32
C LYS A 32 -17.15 9.05 -26.53
N TYR A 33 -17.33 7.93 -27.21
CA TYR A 33 -17.58 6.64 -26.56
C TYR A 33 -16.41 6.23 -25.66
N LEU A 34 -15.17 6.31 -26.15
CA LEU A 34 -13.99 5.98 -25.36
C LEU A 34 -13.86 6.86 -24.11
N ARG A 35 -14.16 8.16 -24.23
CA ARG A 35 -14.19 9.07 -23.07
C ARG A 35 -15.19 8.62 -22.03
N TYR A 36 -16.42 8.26 -22.43
CA TYR A 36 -17.43 7.80 -21.48
C TYR A 36 -17.04 6.48 -20.82
N VAL A 37 -16.49 5.53 -21.58
CA VAL A 37 -16.02 4.25 -21.02
C VAL A 37 -14.91 4.47 -20.01
N LEU A 38 -13.90 5.29 -20.34
CA LEU A 38 -12.78 5.56 -19.44
C LEU A 38 -13.22 6.29 -18.17
N VAL A 39 -14.07 7.32 -18.31
CA VAL A 39 -14.59 8.06 -17.15
C VAL A 39 -15.51 7.17 -16.30
N GLY A 40 -16.34 6.34 -16.92
CA GLY A 40 -17.17 5.37 -16.24
C GLY A 40 -16.35 4.34 -15.46
N ALA A 41 -15.32 3.76 -16.08
CA ALA A 41 -14.41 2.83 -15.42
C ALA A 41 -13.69 3.48 -14.23
N ALA A 42 -13.22 4.73 -14.39
CA ALA A 42 -12.59 5.47 -13.30
C ALA A 42 -13.56 5.70 -12.13
N ALA A 43 -14.81 6.10 -12.42
CA ALA A 43 -15.84 6.30 -11.40
C ALA A 43 -16.17 4.98 -10.66
N VAL A 44 -16.27 3.87 -11.38
CA VAL A 44 -16.49 2.53 -10.78
C VAL A 44 -15.31 2.15 -9.87
N SER A 45 -14.07 2.33 -10.33
CA SER A 45 -12.88 2.03 -9.52
C SER A 45 -12.83 2.86 -8.23
N ILE A 46 -13.14 4.16 -8.32
CA ILE A 46 -13.22 5.04 -7.15
C ILE A 46 -14.33 4.56 -6.21
N GLY A 47 -15.51 4.23 -6.72
CA GLY A 47 -16.63 3.74 -5.92
C GLY A 47 -16.31 2.42 -5.21
N LEU A 48 -15.66 1.47 -5.89
CA LEU A 48 -15.21 0.21 -5.30
C LEU A 48 -14.16 0.43 -4.22
N PHE A 49 -13.18 1.31 -4.48
CA PHE A 49 -12.13 1.61 -3.52
C PHE A 49 -12.68 2.29 -2.27
N LEU A 50 -13.53 3.31 -2.46
CA LEU A 50 -14.17 4.01 -1.36
C LEU A 50 -15.13 3.10 -0.58
N GLY A 51 -15.87 2.25 -1.29
CA GLY A 51 -16.73 1.23 -0.69
C GLY A 51 -15.94 0.22 0.13
N TYR A 52 -14.78 -0.23 -0.36
CA TYR A 52 -13.89 -1.11 0.39
C TYR A 52 -13.32 -0.41 1.63
N ILE A 53 -12.90 0.85 1.52
CA ILE A 53 -12.41 1.62 2.67
C ILE A 53 -13.51 1.81 3.72
N VAL A 54 -14.72 2.22 3.31
CA VAL A 54 -15.84 2.41 4.24
C VAL A 54 -16.24 1.08 4.87
N ARG A 55 -16.34 0.01 4.08
CA ARG A 55 -16.61 -1.34 4.60
C ARG A 55 -15.53 -1.74 5.59
N SER A 56 -14.27 -1.59 5.21
CA SER A 56 -13.10 -1.87 6.04
C SER A 56 -13.15 -1.07 7.32
N ALA A 57 -13.45 0.23 7.30
CA ALA A 57 -13.53 1.07 8.49
C ALA A 57 -14.69 0.69 9.42
N ILE A 58 -15.83 0.25 8.88
CA ILE A 58 -16.96 -0.23 9.67
C ILE A 58 -16.67 -1.62 10.25
N THR A 59 -15.99 -2.50 9.50
CA THR A 59 -15.64 -3.86 9.95
C THR A 59 -14.37 -3.90 10.81
N GLN A 60 -13.49 -2.92 10.65
CA GLN A 60 -12.32 -2.68 11.50
C GLN A 60 -12.77 -1.79 12.64
N GLU A 61 -13.61 -2.33 13.52
CA GLU A 61 -13.39 -2.04 14.93
C GLU A 61 -11.94 -2.41 15.22
N SER A 62 -11.11 -1.38 15.37
CA SER A 62 -9.68 -1.42 15.60
C SER A 62 -9.27 -2.47 16.62
N ARG A 63 -9.00 -3.68 16.15
CA ARG A 63 -8.10 -4.59 16.83
C ARG A 63 -6.98 -4.86 15.84
N PRO A 64 -5.73 -4.48 16.15
CA PRO A 64 -4.57 -5.09 15.52
C PRO A 64 -4.82 -6.61 15.46
N PRO A 65 -4.31 -7.34 14.44
CA PRO A 65 -4.34 -8.80 14.51
C PRO A 65 -3.88 -9.16 15.93
N PRO A 66 -4.68 -9.89 16.73
CA PRO A 66 -4.30 -10.16 18.10
C PRO A 66 -2.95 -10.85 17.96
N VAL A 67 -1.89 -10.15 18.36
CA VAL A 67 -0.70 -10.83 18.84
C VAL A 67 -1.31 -11.69 19.91
N ASP A 68 -1.29 -12.99 19.66
CA ASP A 68 -1.95 -13.95 20.51
C ASP A 68 -1.25 -13.85 21.88
N ASP A 69 -1.74 -12.97 22.74
CA ASP A 69 -1.28 -12.75 24.11
C ASP A 69 -1.55 -14.03 24.94
N THR A 70 -2.24 -15.00 24.31
CA THR A 70 -2.38 -16.35 24.83
C THR A 70 -1.17 -17.25 24.56
N GLN A 71 -0.31 -16.93 23.59
CA GLN A 71 1.01 -17.52 23.50
C GLN A 71 1.86 -16.90 24.61
N ALA A 72 1.96 -17.59 25.74
CA ALA A 72 2.94 -17.28 26.77
C ALA A 72 4.31 -17.14 26.09
N VAL A 73 4.76 -15.88 25.93
CA VAL A 73 6.00 -15.56 25.24
C VAL A 73 7.10 -16.25 26.03
N THR A 74 7.54 -17.38 25.48
CA THR A 74 8.63 -18.18 26.04
C THR A 74 9.87 -17.73 25.30
N MET A 75 10.65 -16.88 25.95
CA MET A 75 11.92 -16.44 25.40
C MET A 75 12.94 -17.54 25.66
N ILE A 76 13.67 -17.98 24.64
CA ILE A 76 14.74 -18.97 24.75
C ILE A 76 16.08 -18.25 24.76
N ASN A 77 16.98 -18.66 25.65
CA ASN A 77 18.26 -17.99 25.90
C ASN A 77 18.14 -16.47 26.11
N PRO A 78 17.19 -15.97 26.94
CA PRO A 78 17.04 -14.54 27.17
C PRO A 78 18.27 -13.95 27.87
N ARG A 79 18.59 -12.71 27.53
CA ARG A 79 19.60 -11.89 28.20
C ARG A 79 18.96 -10.58 28.67
N PHE A 80 18.93 -10.36 29.97
CA PHE A 80 18.50 -9.12 30.60
C PHE A 80 19.71 -8.34 31.08
N THR A 81 19.72 -7.02 30.87
CA THR A 81 20.78 -6.12 31.36
C THR A 81 20.15 -5.03 32.19
N GLY A 82 20.74 -4.72 33.35
CA GLY A 82 20.25 -3.69 34.25
C GLY A 82 21.39 -2.97 34.95
N ARG A 83 21.03 -1.98 35.77
CA ARG A 83 21.93 -1.33 36.71
C ARG A 83 21.44 -1.56 38.12
N ASP A 84 22.37 -1.83 39.04
CA ASP A 84 22.05 -1.94 40.45
C ASP A 84 21.86 -0.55 41.09
N ALA A 85 21.63 -0.51 42.40
CA ALA A 85 21.46 0.74 43.14
C ALA A 85 22.73 1.61 43.19
N ALA A 86 23.91 1.03 42.99
CA ALA A 86 25.19 1.74 42.91
C ALA A 86 25.49 2.25 41.47
N GLY A 87 24.69 1.85 40.49
CA GLY A 87 24.86 2.19 39.08
C GLY A 87 25.71 1.18 38.29
N GLU A 88 26.18 0.11 38.93
CA GLU A 88 26.96 -0.95 38.30
C GLU A 88 26.08 -1.80 37.39
N ILE A 89 26.62 -2.19 36.24
CA ILE A 89 25.88 -2.97 35.24
C ILE A 89 25.89 -4.44 35.64
N PHE A 90 24.71 -5.07 35.62
CA PHE A 90 24.57 -6.52 35.75
C PHE A 90 23.86 -7.12 34.55
N THR A 91 24.14 -8.40 34.27
CA THR A 91 23.49 -9.19 33.22
C THR A 91 22.90 -10.46 33.82
N ILE A 92 21.65 -10.77 33.48
CA ILE A 92 21.00 -12.04 33.81
C ILE A 92 20.78 -12.82 32.52
N THR A 93 21.30 -14.04 32.47
CA THR A 93 21.04 -15.00 31.39
C THR A 93 20.23 -16.17 31.93
N ALA A 94 19.35 -16.76 31.13
CA ALA A 94 18.59 -17.95 31.52
C ALA A 94 18.42 -18.89 30.30
N GLU A 95 18.03 -20.14 30.53
CA GLU A 95 17.71 -21.08 29.44
C GLU A 95 16.36 -20.70 28.80
N ALA A 96 15.38 -20.36 29.63
CA ALA A 96 14.08 -19.90 29.20
C ALA A 96 13.51 -18.83 30.15
N ALA A 97 12.72 -17.91 29.60
CA ALA A 97 11.91 -16.95 30.34
C ALA A 97 10.44 -17.10 29.93
N LYS A 98 9.54 -17.23 30.91
CA LYS A 98 8.10 -17.30 30.69
C LYS A 98 7.43 -16.10 31.36
N ARG A 99 6.74 -15.26 30.57
CA ARG A 99 5.97 -14.15 31.13
C ARG A 99 4.75 -14.70 31.90
N ARG A 100 4.60 -14.31 33.17
CA ARG A 100 3.49 -14.76 34.02
C ARG A 100 2.26 -13.87 33.79
N ARG A 101 1.14 -14.43 33.35
CA ARG A 101 -0.13 -13.67 33.16
C ARG A 101 -0.74 -13.12 34.46
N ALA A 102 -0.47 -13.76 35.59
CA ALA A 102 -1.07 -13.42 36.88
C ALA A 102 -0.41 -12.22 37.60
N ARG A 103 0.74 -11.73 37.11
CA ARG A 103 1.42 -10.53 37.65
C ARG A 103 2.01 -9.74 36.51
N ASP A 104 1.51 -8.52 36.31
CA ASP A 104 2.01 -7.61 35.29
C ASP A 104 3.51 -7.40 35.45
N GLY A 105 4.25 -7.65 34.36
CA GLY A 105 5.69 -7.46 34.30
C GLY A 105 6.54 -8.56 34.97
N ALA A 106 5.93 -9.59 35.59
CA ALA A 106 6.70 -10.69 36.17
C ALA A 106 7.10 -11.73 35.11
N VAL A 107 8.35 -12.16 35.17
CA VAL A 107 8.93 -13.16 34.27
C VAL A 107 9.58 -14.27 35.09
N ASP A 108 9.19 -15.51 34.81
CA ASP A 108 9.75 -16.71 35.43
C ASP A 108 10.95 -17.19 34.62
N LEU A 109 12.11 -17.28 35.26
CA LEU A 109 13.38 -17.68 34.64
C LEU A 109 13.73 -19.13 34.98
N VAL A 110 14.14 -19.91 33.97
CA VAL A 110 14.65 -21.28 34.13
C VAL A 110 16.17 -21.28 34.07
N GLY A 111 16.82 -21.77 35.13
CA GLY A 111 18.29 -21.80 35.24
C GLY A 111 18.97 -20.41 35.13
N PRO A 112 18.54 -19.40 35.91
CA PRO A 112 19.13 -18.07 35.80
C PRO A 112 20.58 -18.04 36.30
N VAL A 113 21.44 -17.33 35.57
CA VAL A 113 22.80 -16.98 35.95
C VAL A 113 22.90 -15.46 35.95
N LEU A 114 23.23 -14.89 37.10
CA LEU A 114 23.57 -13.47 37.25
C LEU A 114 25.08 -13.29 37.07
N ARG A 115 25.47 -12.23 36.35
CA ARG A 115 26.86 -11.76 36.27
C ARG A 115 26.87 -10.28 36.58
N ASP A 116 27.66 -9.89 37.57
CA ASP A 116 27.90 -8.50 37.93
C ASP A 116 29.41 -8.17 37.90
N ALA A 117 29.81 -7.00 38.40
CA ALA A 117 31.21 -6.59 38.43
C ALA A 117 32.11 -7.49 39.31
N LYS A 118 31.53 -8.33 40.17
CA LYS A 118 32.23 -9.21 41.11
C LYS A 118 32.41 -10.63 40.58
N GLY A 119 31.85 -10.95 39.41
CA GLY A 119 31.95 -12.26 38.75
C GLY A 119 30.73 -13.13 39.01
#